data_AF-A0A2V6CJA2-F1
#
_entry.id   AF-A0A2V6CJA2-F1
#
_cell.length_a   1.000
_cell.length_b   1.000
_cell.length_c   1.000
_cell.angle_alpha   90.00
_cell.angle_beta   90.00
_cell.angle_gamma   90.00
#
_symmetry.space_group_name_H-M   'P 1'
#
loop_
_entity.id
_entity.type
_entity.pdbx_description
1 polymer ?
#
loop_
_entity_poly.entity_id
_entity_poly.type
_entity_poly.pdbx_seq_one_letter_code
_entity_poly.pdbx_strand_id
1 'polypeptide(L)'
;MSSYPPRQIDRVRFLVTAGPTREPIDPVRYIANRSSGKMGYAIAEAALEAGHDVTLISGPVELNPPRGAQFVSIVTSDEMYEAVHRYAHGCDVLVMCAAVADYKPQRVSPAKIKRSDACLTLDLIPTRDILLSLSYTDRQFLVVGFAAETNDVEENAQKKLRAKKCDIIVANDVSSADSGMESDTNEVTIFFRSGEKEAISRGPKRIIARELEKKIVKFARKMFDKKNVTVTERN
;
A
#
# COMPACT_ATOMS: atom_id res chain seq x y z
N MET A 1 12.67 -5.98 -23.17
CA MET A 1 13.67 -5.93 -22.08
C MET A 1 13.82 -4.46 -21.70
N SER A 2 13.28 -4.04 -20.55
CA SER A 2 13.35 -2.64 -20.10
C SER A 2 14.66 -2.42 -19.32
N SER A 3 15.65 -1.79 -19.94
CA SER A 3 16.94 -1.43 -19.33
C SER A 3 16.78 -0.11 -18.57
N TYR A 4 16.94 -0.16 -17.24
CA TYR A 4 16.94 1.05 -16.40
C TYR A 4 18.40 1.44 -16.18
N PRO A 5 18.75 2.74 -16.18
CA PRO A 5 20.09 3.17 -15.86
C PRO A 5 20.41 2.85 -14.39
N PRO A 6 21.65 2.48 -14.07
CA PRO A 6 22.06 2.26 -12.70
C PRO A 6 22.00 3.57 -11.89
N ARG A 7 21.50 3.47 -10.65
CA ARG A 7 21.40 4.61 -9.73
C ARG A 7 21.72 4.14 -8.31
N GLN A 8 22.81 4.64 -7.74
CA GLN A 8 23.12 4.44 -6.32
C GLN A 8 22.19 5.35 -5.50
N ILE A 9 21.37 4.75 -4.63
CA ILE A 9 20.37 5.48 -3.84
C ILE A 9 20.72 5.35 -2.35
N ASP A 10 21.40 6.38 -1.84
CA ASP A 10 21.64 6.53 -0.39
C ASP A 10 20.35 6.92 0.33
N ARG A 11 19.59 7.85 -0.27
CA ARG A 11 18.30 8.35 0.22
C ARG A 11 17.16 7.97 -0.72
N VAL A 12 16.22 7.17 -0.24
CA VAL A 12 15.07 6.65 -1.00
C VAL A 12 13.88 7.60 -0.87
N ARG A 13 13.13 7.80 -1.95
CA ARG A 13 11.85 8.52 -1.93
C ARG A 13 10.70 7.53 -1.80
N PHE A 14 10.10 7.45 -0.62
CA PHE A 14 8.94 6.61 -0.33
C PHE A 14 7.64 7.34 -0.68
N LEU A 15 6.78 6.67 -1.42
CA LEU A 15 5.36 6.99 -1.53
C LEU A 15 4.58 5.93 -0.74
N VAL A 16 3.93 6.32 0.34
CA VAL A 16 3.18 5.40 1.21
C VAL A 16 1.71 5.74 1.13
N THR A 17 0.86 4.73 0.90
CA THR A 17 -0.59 4.87 1.07
C THR A 17 -1.02 4.29 2.42
N ALA A 18 -1.94 4.95 3.11
CA ALA A 18 -2.45 4.50 4.40
C ALA A 18 -3.95 4.81 4.59
N GLY A 19 -4.53 4.20 5.63
CA GLY A 19 -5.94 4.40 6.01
C GLY A 19 -6.93 3.69 5.08
N PRO A 20 -8.23 3.76 5.40
CA PRO A 20 -9.30 3.25 4.56
C PRO A 20 -9.73 4.31 3.53
N THR A 21 -10.35 3.89 2.42
CA THR A 21 -11.16 4.82 1.63
C THR A 21 -12.61 4.78 2.12
N ARG A 22 -13.38 5.85 1.86
CA ARG A 22 -14.79 5.99 2.21
C ARG A 22 -15.57 6.29 0.94
N GLU A 23 -16.35 5.31 0.48
CA GLU A 23 -17.15 5.43 -0.74
C GLU A 23 -18.55 5.94 -0.40
N PRO A 24 -18.90 7.19 -0.74
CA PRO A 24 -20.13 7.82 -0.28
C PRO A 24 -21.36 7.15 -0.87
N ILE A 25 -22.36 6.89 -0.02
CA ILE A 25 -23.71 6.46 -0.40
C ILE A 25 -24.60 7.71 -0.55
N ASP A 26 -24.46 8.63 0.41
CA ASP A 26 -25.11 9.93 0.48
C ASP A 26 -24.24 10.88 1.33
N PRO A 27 -24.64 12.14 1.62
CA PRO A 27 -23.80 13.07 2.40
C PRO A 27 -23.52 12.66 3.86
N VAL A 28 -24.14 11.59 4.37
CA VAL A 28 -24.04 11.15 5.76
C VAL A 28 -23.43 9.74 5.89
N ARG A 29 -23.58 8.90 4.88
CA ARG A 29 -23.17 7.49 4.92
C ARG A 29 -22.17 7.15 3.83
N TYR A 30 -21.30 6.20 4.13
CA TYR A 30 -20.31 5.67 3.21
C TYR A 30 -20.03 4.19 3.48
N ILE A 31 -19.43 3.51 2.52
CA ILE A 31 -18.84 2.16 2.64
C ILE A 31 -17.35 2.32 2.90
N ALA A 32 -16.80 1.60 3.89
CA ALA A 32 -15.39 1.65 4.22
C ALA A 32 -14.88 0.35 4.84
N ASN A 33 -13.57 0.13 4.73
CA ASN A 33 -12.88 -0.96 5.38
C ASN A 33 -12.44 -0.55 6.81
N ARG A 34 -12.29 -1.54 7.71
CA ARG A 34 -11.86 -1.33 9.11
C ARG A 34 -10.35 -1.13 9.27
N SER A 35 -9.77 -0.23 8.47
CA SER A 35 -8.35 0.10 8.59
C SER A 35 -8.15 1.27 9.54
N SER A 36 -7.27 1.07 10.52
CA SER A 36 -6.80 2.15 11.40
C SER A 36 -5.74 3.04 10.75
N GLY A 37 -5.16 2.63 9.62
CA GLY A 37 -4.00 3.27 9.00
C GLY A 37 -2.67 3.12 9.75
N LYS A 38 -2.67 2.59 10.98
CA LYS A 38 -1.48 2.50 11.86
C LYS A 38 -0.25 1.89 11.19
N MET A 39 -0.43 0.84 10.38
CA MET A 39 0.70 0.17 9.72
C MET A 39 1.36 1.07 8.67
N GLY A 40 0.58 1.73 7.82
CA GLY A 40 1.11 2.66 6.81
C GLY A 40 1.78 3.87 7.44
N TYR A 41 1.21 4.40 8.52
CA TYR A 41 1.82 5.50 9.29
C TYR A 41 3.13 5.07 9.94
N ALA A 42 3.19 3.88 10.54
CA ALA A 42 4.41 3.35 11.13
C ALA A 42 5.52 3.15 10.09
N ILE A 43 5.18 2.70 8.87
CA ILE A 43 6.15 2.57 7.76
C ILE A 43 6.65 3.94 7.31
N ALA A 44 5.76 4.92 7.17
CA ALA A 44 6.13 6.30 6.84
C ALA A 44 7.07 6.90 7.90
N GLU A 45 6.78 6.71 9.18
CA GLU A 45 7.63 7.15 10.29
C GLU A 45 8.99 6.45 10.28
N ALA A 46 9.02 5.12 10.12
CA ALA A 46 10.27 4.36 10.06
C ALA A 46 11.18 4.81 8.90
N ALA A 47 10.61 5.11 7.73
CA ALA A 47 11.37 5.64 6.60
C ALA A 47 11.95 7.04 6.89
N LEU A 48 11.17 7.93 7.52
CA LEU A 48 11.67 9.24 7.95
C LEU A 48 12.79 9.11 9.01
N GLU A 49 12.62 8.23 10.01
CA GLU A 49 13.63 7.95 11.03
C GLU A 49 14.94 7.44 10.41
N ALA A 50 14.86 6.69 9.30
CA ALA A 50 16.01 6.21 8.54
C ALA A 50 16.63 7.27 7.61
N GLY A 51 16.08 8.50 7.59
CA GLY A 51 16.59 9.62 6.81
C GLY A 51 16.07 9.68 5.36
N HIS A 52 15.03 8.93 5.03
CA HIS A 52 14.41 8.91 3.70
C HIS A 52 13.40 10.05 3.50
N ASP A 53 13.04 10.33 2.24
CA ASP A 53 11.96 11.26 1.91
C ASP A 53 10.64 10.50 1.86
N VAL A 54 9.57 11.07 2.41
CA VAL A 54 8.27 10.40 2.48
C VAL A 54 7.15 11.31 2.01
N THR A 55 6.40 10.83 1.01
CA THR A 55 5.05 11.31 0.70
C THR A 55 4.04 10.30 1.25
N LEU A 56 3.16 10.73 2.15
CA LEU A 56 2.10 9.92 2.74
C LEU A 56 0.74 10.32 2.16
N ILE A 57 0.14 9.47 1.34
CA ILE A 57 -1.24 9.58 0.89
C ILE A 57 -2.12 8.82 1.88
N SER A 58 -3.02 9.51 2.58
CA SER A 58 -3.85 8.88 3.60
C SER A 58 -5.33 9.14 3.40
N GLY A 59 -6.09 8.05 3.48
CA GLY A 59 -7.51 8.12 3.78
C GLY A 59 -7.78 8.57 5.22
N PRO A 60 -9.06 8.78 5.58
CA PRO A 60 -9.47 9.34 6.86
C PRO A 60 -9.18 8.40 8.04
N VAL A 61 -8.32 8.87 8.97
CA VAL A 61 -7.92 8.19 10.21
C VAL A 61 -7.72 9.22 11.34
N GLU A 62 -7.71 8.76 12.59
CA GLU A 62 -7.46 9.60 13.78
C GLU A 62 -5.97 9.62 14.17
N LEU A 63 -5.08 9.66 13.19
CA LEU A 63 -3.63 9.68 13.40
C LEU A 63 -3.06 11.00 12.90
N ASN A 64 -2.12 11.57 13.65
CA ASN A 64 -1.36 12.72 13.18
C ASN A 64 -0.35 12.28 12.13
N PRO A 65 -0.26 12.97 10.97
CA PRO A 65 0.80 12.71 10.00
C PRO A 65 2.19 12.83 10.64
N PRO A 66 3.15 11.93 10.34
CA PRO A 66 4.51 12.04 10.83
C PRO A 66 5.15 13.37 10.43
N ARG A 67 5.84 14.03 11.38
CA ARG A 67 6.55 15.29 11.10
C ARG A 67 7.62 15.06 10.03
N GLY A 68 7.64 15.90 8.99
CA GLY A 68 8.59 15.79 7.89
C GLY A 68 8.07 15.01 6.67
N ALA A 69 6.94 14.30 6.79
CA ALA A 69 6.27 13.73 5.61
C ALA A 69 5.55 14.83 4.81
N GLN A 70 5.61 14.73 3.48
CA GLN A 70 4.64 15.40 2.61
C GLN A 70 3.29 14.66 2.73
N PHE A 71 2.31 15.28 3.38
CA PHE A 71 1.01 14.66 3.59
C PHE A 71 0.00 15.03 2.50
N VAL A 72 -0.73 14.02 2.02
CA VAL A 72 -1.80 14.16 1.03
C VAL A 72 -3.04 13.47 1.58
N SER A 73 -4.05 14.26 1.94
CA SER A 73 -5.33 13.74 2.39
C SER A 73 -6.22 13.39 1.21
N ILE A 74 -6.87 12.22 1.29
CA ILE A 74 -7.91 11.76 0.37
C ILE A 74 -9.08 11.21 1.17
N VAL A 75 -10.21 11.00 0.51
CA VAL A 75 -11.40 10.35 1.07
C VAL A 75 -11.76 9.09 0.30
N THR A 76 -11.83 9.16 -1.03
CA THR A 76 -12.37 8.07 -1.88
C THR A 76 -11.29 7.23 -2.56
N SER A 77 -11.66 6.06 -3.07
CA SER A 77 -10.76 5.23 -3.89
C SER A 77 -10.30 5.94 -5.16
N ASP A 78 -11.17 6.75 -5.77
CA ASP A 78 -10.82 7.51 -6.97
C ASP A 78 -9.80 8.62 -6.66
N GLU A 79 -9.97 9.33 -5.54
CA GLU A 79 -8.97 10.31 -5.10
C GLU A 79 -7.63 9.65 -4.76
N MET A 80 -7.64 8.49 -4.11
CA MET A 80 -6.41 7.72 -3.88
C MET A 80 -5.76 7.30 -5.19
N TYR A 81 -6.55 6.84 -6.16
CA TYR A 81 -6.06 6.49 -7.49
C TYR A 81 -5.33 7.68 -8.13
N GLU A 82 -5.98 8.84 -8.20
CA GLU A 82 -5.40 10.03 -8.82
C GLU A 82 -4.16 10.53 -8.08
N ALA A 83 -4.18 10.49 -6.74
CA ALA A 83 -3.03 10.87 -5.91
C ALA A 83 -1.84 9.93 -6.16
N VAL A 84 -2.05 8.62 -6.18
CA VAL A 84 -0.97 7.66 -6.43
C VAL A 84 -0.34 7.91 -7.80
N HIS A 85 -1.14 8.10 -8.86
CA HIS A 85 -0.62 8.36 -10.21
C HIS A 85 0.15 9.68 -10.30
N ARG A 86 -0.31 10.70 -9.57
CA ARG A 86 0.38 11.99 -9.51
C ARG A 86 1.78 11.89 -8.91
N TYR A 87 1.94 11.10 -7.84
CA TYR A 87 3.20 11.05 -7.08
C TYR A 87 4.10 9.86 -7.44
N ALA A 88 3.58 8.81 -8.08
CA ALA A 88 4.32 7.58 -8.35
C ALA A 88 5.61 7.81 -9.18
N HIS A 89 5.57 8.67 -10.19
CA HIS A 89 6.74 8.97 -11.03
C HIS A 89 7.90 9.62 -10.24
N GLY A 90 7.61 10.27 -9.12
CA GLY A 90 8.61 10.93 -8.28
C GLY A 90 9.19 10.05 -7.17
N CYS A 91 8.71 8.82 -6.98
CA CYS A 91 9.16 7.92 -5.92
C CYS A 91 10.19 6.89 -6.43
N ASP A 92 10.91 6.27 -5.50
CA ASP A 92 11.74 5.09 -5.76
C ASP A 92 11.06 3.82 -5.22
N VAL A 93 10.22 3.97 -4.20
CA VAL A 93 9.45 2.90 -3.56
C VAL A 93 8.01 3.38 -3.35
N LEU A 94 7.04 2.62 -3.87
CA LEU A 94 5.62 2.76 -3.58
C LEU A 94 5.17 1.64 -2.63
N VAL A 95 4.65 2.02 -1.47
CA VAL A 95 4.06 1.11 -0.48
C VAL A 95 2.54 1.26 -0.47
N MET A 96 1.84 0.27 -1.03
CA MET A 96 0.38 0.21 -1.11
C MET A 96 -0.20 -0.47 0.15
N CYS A 97 -0.20 0.25 1.28
CA CYS A 97 -0.69 -0.23 2.58
C CYS A 97 -2.12 0.24 2.91
N ALA A 98 -2.71 1.14 2.12
CA ALA A 98 -4.09 1.57 2.32
C ALA A 98 -5.10 0.42 2.09
N ALA A 99 -6.20 0.45 2.84
CA ALA A 99 -7.33 -0.47 2.66
C ALA A 99 -8.36 0.18 1.71
N VAL A 100 -8.02 0.20 0.42
CA VAL A 100 -8.89 0.71 -0.65
C VAL A 100 -10.13 -0.18 -0.77
N ALA A 101 -11.31 0.42 -0.88
CA ALA A 101 -12.54 -0.32 -1.12
C ALA A 101 -12.50 -1.03 -2.49
N ASP A 102 -12.93 -2.30 -2.54
CA ASP A 102 -13.00 -3.04 -3.81
C ASP A 102 -14.22 -2.64 -4.67
N TYR A 103 -15.26 -2.12 -4.00
CA TYR A 103 -16.51 -1.69 -4.63
C TYR A 103 -16.95 -0.32 -4.09
N LYS A 104 -17.66 0.44 -4.93
CA LYS A 104 -18.28 1.72 -4.57
C LYS A 104 -19.73 1.78 -5.08
N PRO A 105 -20.60 2.60 -4.46
CA PRO A 105 -21.96 2.82 -4.98
C PRO A 105 -21.92 3.32 -6.43
N GLN A 106 -22.73 2.71 -7.30
CA GLN A 106 -22.86 3.13 -8.70
C GLN A 106 -23.39 4.56 -8.81
N ARG A 107 -24.25 4.96 -7.87
CA ARG A 107 -24.83 6.30 -7.76
C ARG A 107 -24.74 6.78 -6.33
N VAL A 108 -24.25 8.01 -6.15
CA VAL A 108 -24.26 8.70 -4.87
C VAL A 108 -25.51 9.57 -4.81
N SER A 109 -26.31 9.42 -3.76
CA SER A 109 -27.47 10.30 -3.56
C SER A 109 -27.01 11.70 -3.14
N PRO A 110 -27.52 12.79 -3.75
CA PRO A 110 -27.15 14.15 -3.34
C PRO A 110 -27.76 14.55 -1.98
N ALA A 111 -28.75 13.80 -1.49
CA ALA A 111 -29.40 14.03 -0.21
C ALA A 111 -29.40 12.75 0.65
N LYS A 112 -29.46 12.92 1.98
CA LYS A 112 -29.58 11.79 2.92
C LYS A 112 -30.80 10.94 2.55
N ILE A 113 -30.59 9.68 2.19
CA ILE A 113 -31.69 8.77 1.83
C ILE A 113 -32.52 8.53 3.09
N LYS A 114 -33.77 8.98 3.09
CA LYS A 114 -34.67 8.87 4.25
C LYS A 114 -35.01 7.41 4.50
N ARG A 115 -35.22 7.06 5.77
CA ARG A 115 -35.77 5.76 6.15
C ARG A 115 -37.16 5.62 5.53
N SER A 116 -37.42 4.46 4.95
CA SER A 116 -38.74 3.98 4.53
C SER A 116 -38.98 2.58 5.09
N ASP A 117 -40.20 2.06 4.93
CA ASP A 117 -40.54 0.69 5.31
C ASP A 117 -40.05 -0.36 4.29
N ALA A 118 -39.50 0.09 3.15
CA ALA A 118 -38.93 -0.77 2.13
C ALA A 118 -37.44 -1.05 2.38
N CYS A 119 -36.96 -2.21 1.90
CA CYS A 119 -35.53 -2.52 1.89
C CYS A 119 -34.76 -1.49 1.04
N LEU A 120 -33.61 -1.04 1.55
CA LEU A 120 -32.67 -0.22 0.79
C LEU A 120 -31.65 -1.14 0.10
N THR A 121 -31.63 -1.11 -1.23
CA THR A 121 -30.62 -1.80 -2.04
C THR A 121 -29.63 -0.77 -2.60
N LEU A 122 -28.35 -1.14 -2.63
CA LEU A 122 -27.28 -0.36 -3.24
C LEU A 122 -26.66 -1.16 -4.38
N ASP A 123 -26.71 -0.62 -5.59
CA ASP A 123 -25.96 -1.17 -6.71
C ASP A 123 -24.50 -0.76 -6.57
N LEU A 124 -23.61 -1.76 -6.53
CA LEU A 124 -22.17 -1.55 -6.36
C LEU A 124 -21.43 -1.84 -7.66
N ILE A 125 -20.44 -1.02 -7.97
CA ILE A 125 -19.52 -1.22 -9.09
C ILE A 125 -18.08 -1.36 -8.57
N PRO A 126 -17.22 -2.13 -9.26
CA PRO A 126 -15.80 -2.23 -8.90
C PRO A 126 -15.12 -0.86 -8.89
N THR A 127 -14.18 -0.66 -7.97
CA THR A 127 -13.29 0.50 -7.98
C THR A 127 -12.17 0.34 -9.00
N ARG A 128 -11.45 1.44 -9.27
CA ARG A 128 -10.29 1.41 -10.19
C ARG A 128 -9.12 0.73 -9.48
N ASP A 129 -8.59 -0.31 -10.11
CA ASP A 129 -7.45 -1.04 -9.56
C ASP A 129 -6.15 -0.26 -9.72
N ILE A 130 -5.70 0.35 -8.62
CA ILE A 130 -4.48 1.16 -8.60
C ILE A 130 -3.27 0.31 -8.99
N LEU A 131 -3.09 -0.88 -8.42
CA LEU A 131 -1.91 -1.71 -8.67
C LEU A 131 -1.83 -2.18 -10.13
N LEU A 132 -2.95 -2.60 -10.72
CA LEU A 132 -2.98 -3.03 -12.12
C LEU A 132 -2.81 -1.87 -13.11
N SER A 133 -3.22 -0.66 -12.73
CA SER A 133 -3.08 0.52 -13.59
C SER A 133 -1.65 1.07 -13.66
N LEU A 134 -0.79 0.73 -12.69
CA LEU A 134 0.62 1.12 -12.72
C LEU A 134 1.36 0.29 -13.76
N SER A 135 1.85 0.92 -14.84
CA SER A 135 2.62 0.24 -15.90
C SER A 135 3.77 -0.55 -15.29
N TYR A 136 3.82 -1.84 -15.62
CA TYR A 136 4.88 -2.73 -15.14
C TYR A 136 6.19 -2.55 -15.92
N THR A 137 6.09 -2.25 -17.22
CA THR A 137 7.23 -2.22 -18.14
C THR A 137 8.06 -0.94 -18.04
N ASP A 138 7.43 0.16 -17.64
CA ASP A 138 8.02 1.50 -17.72
C ASP A 138 8.23 2.15 -16.35
N ARG A 139 7.78 1.51 -15.26
CA ARG A 139 7.96 2.06 -13.92
C ARG A 139 9.40 1.93 -13.44
N GLN A 140 9.95 3.04 -12.96
CA GLN A 140 11.31 3.10 -12.40
C GLN A 140 11.31 2.99 -10.86
N PHE A 141 10.22 2.54 -10.27
CA PHE A 141 10.04 2.40 -8.82
C PHE A 141 9.61 0.99 -8.44
N LEU A 142 9.98 0.60 -7.23
CA LEU A 142 9.56 -0.65 -6.59
C LEU A 142 8.11 -0.52 -6.12
N VAL A 143 7.29 -1.56 -6.30
CA VAL A 143 5.93 -1.64 -5.75
C VAL A 143 5.85 -2.73 -4.68
N VAL A 144 5.51 -2.30 -3.47
CA VAL A 144 5.23 -3.12 -2.30
C VAL A 144 3.72 -3.12 -2.06
N GLY A 145 3.06 -4.24 -2.28
CA GLY A 145 1.64 -4.41 -1.96
C GLY A 145 1.43 -4.98 -0.56
N PHE A 146 0.26 -4.73 0.03
CA PHE A 146 -0.18 -5.40 1.25
C PHE A 146 -1.34 -6.36 0.98
N ALA A 147 -1.36 -7.46 1.73
CA ALA A 147 -2.41 -8.47 1.69
C ALA A 147 -2.84 -8.82 3.12
N ALA A 148 -4.03 -8.42 3.52
CA ALA A 148 -4.65 -8.91 4.73
C ALA A 148 -5.50 -10.12 4.34
N GLU A 149 -5.07 -11.30 4.76
CA GLU A 149 -5.70 -12.57 4.40
C GLU A 149 -6.30 -13.21 5.66
N THR A 150 -7.42 -13.92 5.50
CA THR A 150 -8.10 -14.65 6.59
C THR A 150 -7.91 -16.16 6.50
N ASN A 151 -7.40 -16.64 5.38
CA ASN A 151 -7.13 -18.04 5.07
C ASN A 151 -6.06 -18.12 3.98
N ASP A 152 -5.37 -19.26 3.88
CA ASP A 152 -4.43 -19.58 2.79
C ASP A 152 -3.45 -18.45 2.45
N VAL A 153 -2.92 -17.80 3.49
CA VAL A 153 -2.16 -16.53 3.43
C VAL A 153 -1.05 -16.57 2.38
N GLU A 154 -0.25 -17.65 2.36
CA GLU A 154 0.87 -17.79 1.42
C GLU A 154 0.39 -17.93 -0.03
N GLU A 155 -0.63 -18.75 -0.28
CA GLU A 155 -1.13 -18.97 -1.63
C GLU A 155 -1.76 -17.68 -2.20
N ASN A 156 -2.59 -17.00 -1.38
CA ASN A 156 -3.23 -15.75 -1.78
C ASN A 156 -2.21 -14.61 -1.98
N ALA A 157 -1.22 -14.50 -1.09
CA ALA A 157 -0.15 -13.52 -1.22
C ALA A 157 0.65 -13.71 -2.52
N GLN A 158 1.01 -14.96 -2.85
CA GLN A 158 1.72 -15.26 -4.10
C GLN A 158 0.85 -15.04 -5.35
N LYS A 159 -0.44 -15.39 -5.30
CA LYS A 159 -1.40 -15.07 -6.37
C LYS A 159 -1.48 -13.57 -6.60
N LYS A 160 -1.63 -12.77 -5.52
CA LYS A 160 -1.69 -11.31 -5.58
C LYS A 160 -0.40 -10.70 -6.10
N LEU A 161 0.76 -11.20 -5.67
CA LEU A 161 2.08 -10.76 -6.14
C LEU A 161 2.19 -10.85 -7.67
N ARG A 162 1.80 -12.00 -8.25
CA ARG A 162 1.81 -12.24 -9.69
C ARG A 162 0.74 -11.43 -10.42
N ALA A 163 -0.50 -11.51 -9.96
CA ALA A 163 -1.65 -10.87 -10.62
C ALA A 163 -1.50 -9.34 -10.67
N LYS A 164 -1.07 -8.73 -9.55
CA LYS A 164 -0.91 -7.28 -9.43
C LYS A 164 0.46 -6.76 -9.88
N LYS A 165 1.34 -7.66 -10.34
CA LYS A 165 2.71 -7.34 -10.76
C LYS A 165 3.46 -6.52 -9.69
N CYS A 166 3.32 -6.90 -8.42
CA CYS A 166 4.07 -6.30 -7.31
C CYS A 166 5.49 -6.89 -7.27
N ASP A 167 6.47 -6.11 -6.80
CA ASP A 167 7.84 -6.61 -6.57
C ASP A 167 7.92 -7.32 -5.22
N ILE A 168 7.14 -6.82 -4.25
CA ILE A 168 7.00 -7.37 -2.90
C ILE A 168 5.51 -7.40 -2.53
N ILE A 169 5.06 -8.46 -1.86
CA ILE A 169 3.79 -8.50 -1.12
C ILE A 169 4.11 -8.73 0.35
N VAL A 170 3.62 -7.85 1.22
CA VAL A 170 3.61 -8.05 2.66
C VAL A 170 2.25 -8.60 3.04
N ALA A 171 2.20 -9.86 3.47
CA ALA A 171 0.98 -10.53 3.87
C ALA A 171 0.89 -10.62 5.39
N ASN A 172 -0.31 -10.43 5.93
CA ASN A 172 -0.58 -10.60 7.35
C ASN A 172 -1.89 -11.34 7.56
N ASP A 173 -1.90 -12.28 8.51
CA ASP A 173 -3.10 -13.01 8.90
C ASP A 173 -3.94 -12.17 9.86
N VAL A 174 -5.13 -11.77 9.42
CA VAL A 174 -6.09 -10.97 10.19
C VAL A 174 -7.26 -11.80 10.73
N SER A 175 -7.19 -13.13 10.66
CA SER A 175 -8.24 -14.03 11.15
C SER A 175 -8.43 -13.96 12.67
N SER A 176 -7.40 -13.61 13.42
CA SER A 176 -7.48 -13.47 14.88
C SER A 176 -7.80 -12.03 15.29
N ALA A 177 -8.73 -11.87 16.25
CA ALA A 177 -9.13 -10.55 16.76
C ALA A 177 -7.95 -9.73 17.33
N ASP A 178 -6.87 -10.40 17.75
CA ASP A 178 -5.70 -9.79 18.37
C ASP A 178 -4.57 -9.42 17.38
N SER A 179 -4.66 -9.83 16.10
CA SER A 179 -3.66 -9.60 15.05
C SER A 179 -4.13 -8.68 13.90
N GLY A 180 -5.32 -8.08 14.03
CA GLY A 180 -5.99 -7.36 12.94
C GLY A 180 -5.47 -5.96 12.58
N MET A 181 -6.12 -5.38 11.55
CA MET A 181 -5.84 -4.02 11.05
C MET A 181 -5.94 -2.92 12.13
N GLU A 182 -6.74 -3.13 13.16
CA GLU A 182 -7.00 -2.17 14.25
C GLU A 182 -6.06 -2.33 15.47
N SER A 183 -5.40 -3.50 15.61
CA SER A 183 -4.48 -3.85 16.70
C SER A 183 -3.21 -2.98 16.72
N ASP A 184 -2.46 -2.94 17.82
CA ASP A 184 -1.13 -2.30 17.87
C ASP A 184 0.00 -3.25 17.50
N THR A 185 -0.30 -4.55 17.41
CA THR A 185 0.64 -5.58 16.96
C THR A 185 0.29 -6.05 15.56
N ASN A 186 1.27 -6.64 14.88
CA ASN A 186 1.08 -7.33 13.62
C ASN A 186 2.02 -8.54 13.58
N GLU A 187 1.85 -9.42 12.61
CA GLU A 187 2.80 -10.45 12.21
C GLU A 187 2.74 -10.53 10.69
N VAL A 188 3.90 -10.47 10.02
CA VAL A 188 3.92 -10.35 8.56
C VAL A 188 4.89 -11.33 7.93
N THR A 189 4.49 -11.85 6.78
CA THR A 189 5.37 -12.60 5.87
C THR A 189 5.54 -11.80 4.60
N ILE A 190 6.79 -11.61 4.19
CA ILE A 190 7.18 -10.85 3.01
C ILE A 190 7.47 -11.85 1.90
N PHE A 191 6.78 -11.69 0.78
CA PHE A 191 6.95 -12.48 -0.43
C PHE A 191 7.60 -11.60 -1.50
N PHE A 192 8.78 -12.01 -1.97
CA PHE A 192 9.51 -11.30 -3.00
C PHE A 192 9.25 -11.93 -4.36
N ARG A 193 9.30 -11.13 -5.44
CA ARG A 193 9.16 -11.66 -6.80
C ARG A 193 10.25 -12.68 -7.16
N SER A 194 11.42 -12.64 -6.52
CA SER A 194 12.47 -13.64 -6.68
C SER A 194 12.07 -15.05 -6.24
N GLY A 195 10.95 -15.20 -5.52
CA GLY A 195 10.52 -16.45 -4.89
C GLY A 195 11.02 -16.60 -3.45
N GLU A 196 11.91 -15.71 -3.00
CA GLU A 196 12.32 -15.64 -1.60
C GLU A 196 11.14 -15.22 -0.72
N LYS A 197 11.10 -15.75 0.52
CA LYS A 197 10.16 -15.30 1.54
C LYS A 197 10.88 -15.08 2.87
N GLU A 198 10.43 -14.07 3.61
CA GLU A 198 10.97 -13.74 4.93
C GLU A 198 9.83 -13.44 5.90
N ALA A 199 9.88 -14.03 7.10
CA ALA A 199 8.91 -13.77 8.15
C ALA A 199 9.43 -12.70 9.12
N ILE A 200 8.54 -11.84 9.61
CA ILE A 200 8.77 -10.97 10.77
C ILE A 200 7.79 -11.40 11.85
N SER A 201 8.34 -11.94 12.95
CA SER A 201 7.58 -12.41 14.10
C SER A 201 6.68 -11.32 14.68
N ARG A 202 5.59 -11.77 15.34
CA ARG A 202 4.65 -10.86 15.99
C ARG A 202 5.34 -9.82 16.88
N GLY A 203 4.94 -8.56 16.70
CA GLY A 203 5.47 -7.47 17.48
C GLY A 203 4.72 -6.16 17.25
N PRO A 204 5.10 -5.08 17.95
CA PRO A 204 4.50 -3.76 17.74
C PRO A 204 4.68 -3.30 16.30
N LYS A 205 3.65 -2.67 15.71
CA LYS A 205 3.66 -2.17 14.32
C LYS A 205 4.87 -1.29 14.00
N ARG A 206 5.35 -0.50 14.96
CA ARG A 206 6.56 0.32 14.80
C ARG A 206 7.84 -0.50 14.61
N ILE A 207 7.99 -1.62 15.32
CA ILE A 207 9.15 -2.51 15.18
C ILE A 207 9.09 -3.22 13.82
N ILE A 208 7.91 -3.71 13.45
CA ILE A 208 7.68 -4.34 12.15
C ILE A 208 7.93 -3.37 11.02
N ALA A 209 7.48 -2.11 11.14
CA ALA A 209 7.71 -1.06 10.16
C ALA A 209 9.20 -0.79 9.92
N ARG A 210 10.03 -0.75 10.98
CA ARG A 210 11.48 -0.57 10.86
C ARG A 210 12.15 -1.76 10.18
N GLU A 211 11.70 -2.99 10.46
CA GLU A 211 12.23 -4.17 9.77
C GLU A 211 11.77 -4.25 8.31
N LEU A 212 10.53 -3.86 8.02
CA LEU A 212 10.01 -3.74 6.66
C LEU A 212 10.80 -2.71 5.85
N GLU A 213 11.00 -1.52 6.41
CA GLU A 213 11.79 -0.45 5.79
C GLU A 213 13.17 -0.96 5.37
N LYS A 214 13.95 -1.53 6.31
CA LYS A 214 15.29 -2.07 6.02
C LYS A 214 15.28 -3.10 4.89
N LYS A 215 14.33 -4.03 4.91
CA LYS A 215 14.20 -5.09 3.90
C LYS A 215 13.82 -4.52 2.53
N ILE A 216 12.88 -3.57 2.50
CA ILE A 216 12.44 -2.88 1.30
C ILE A 216 13.60 -2.08 0.69
N VAL A 217 14.33 -1.29 1.48
CA VAL A 217 15.48 -0.49 1.00
C VAL A 217 16.62 -1.38 0.53
N LYS A 218 16.94 -2.45 1.27
CA LYS A 218 17.94 -3.45 0.84
C LYS A 218 17.57 -4.07 -0.51
N PHE A 219 16.30 -4.40 -0.72
CA PHE A 219 15.82 -4.94 -1.99
C PHE A 219 15.85 -3.89 -3.11
N ALA A 220 15.40 -2.67 -2.83
CA ALA A 220 15.44 -1.55 -3.77
C ALA A 220 16.89 -1.28 -4.23
N ARG A 221 17.85 -1.17 -3.31
CA ARG A 221 19.28 -1.01 -3.63
C ARG A 221 19.79 -2.13 -4.52
N LYS A 222 19.54 -3.40 -4.16
CA LYS A 222 19.92 -4.53 -5.03
C LYS A 222 19.30 -4.45 -6.44
N MET A 223 18.05 -4.02 -6.55
CA MET A 223 17.36 -3.88 -7.83
C MET A 223 17.96 -2.75 -8.69
N PHE A 224 18.34 -1.63 -8.08
CA PHE A 224 18.97 -0.51 -8.77
C PHE A 224 20.49 -0.74 -9.03
N ASP A 225 21.17 -1.52 -8.18
CA ASP A 225 22.60 -1.85 -8.28
C ASP A 225 22.90 -3.00 -9.25
N LYS A 226 22.09 -4.08 -9.29
CA LYS A 226 22.33 -5.25 -10.17
C LYS A 226 22.31 -4.92 -11.67
N LYS A 227 21.86 -3.72 -12.06
CA LYS A 227 21.95 -3.23 -13.44
C LYS A 227 23.29 -2.55 -13.78
N ASN A 228 24.20 -2.38 -12.82
CA ASN A 228 25.58 -1.94 -13.08
C ASN A 228 26.47 -3.05 -13.67
N VAL A 229 26.30 -4.31 -13.26
CA VAL A 229 27.25 -5.40 -13.59
C VAL A 229 27.05 -5.95 -15.01
N THR A 230 25.83 -5.90 -15.55
CA THR A 230 25.53 -6.45 -16.88
C THR A 230 25.97 -5.54 -18.05
N VAL A 231 26.43 -4.32 -17.77
CA VAL A 231 26.97 -3.38 -18.78
C VAL A 231 28.50 -3.47 -18.86
N THR A 232 29.18 -3.83 -17.76
CA THR A 232 30.64 -3.93 -17.71
C THR A 232 31.21 -5.27 -18.21
N GLU A 233 30.40 -6.32 -18.34
CA GLU A 233 30.84 -7.61 -18.93
C GLU A 233 30.61 -7.71 -20.45
N ARG A 234 30.27 -6.59 -21.12
CA ARG A 234 30.04 -6.53 -22.58
C ARG A 234 30.85 -5.45 -23.30
N ASN A 235 31.86 -4.87 -22.66
CA ASN A 235 32.86 -4.03 -23.33
C ASN A 235 34.22 -4.72 -23.34
#